data_AF-A0A945CU57-F1
#
_entry.id   AF-A0A945CU57-F1
#
_cell.length_a   1.000
_cell.length_b   1.000
_cell.length_c   1.000
_cell.angle_alpha   90.00
_cell.angle_beta   90.00
_cell.angle_gamma   90.00
#
_symmetry.space_group_name_H-M   'P 1'
#
loop_
_entity.id
_entity.type
_entity.pdbx_description
1 polymer ?
#
loop_
_entity_poly.entity_id
_entity_poly.type
_entity_poly.pdbx_seq_one_letter_code
_entity_poly.pdbx_strand_id
1 'polypeptide(L)'
;PPVLLDPDNPLLSRHLLAPFYASDNRAGDAFAPLTPAECRRLGAGILPLLDRFGRSFYLDEGKRAETAAHITTLRLAKEVDLAHLFAGAILLARATDPKALAQIRRFARRLEPSRVQLPPTLSGDFLYARSTPAGWILIGDEGANYYGEDAAIIVDLGGDDVYANNLATPLPLTAEALPGSRVSLIVDYGGDDTYNGSAGAGIGGIGLLIDLKGNDLYRGNLLSQGAAFCGIGVLWDRGGDDIYLARENVQGTAFFGAGLLIDEEGSDLYVASQYAQGFGGSRGLGLLLDHHGNDRYLTDRQIPSIYGTEGVYRGWAQGVGCGFRGFSSGGLGLLIDAAGDDDYQAGDFSQGTGYFFGLGALVDAAGDDEYRGSRYAQGSAAHQAIGVLVDERGNDLYRAKSAASQGAAWDAAIGLLEDQEGDDTYSGRELSQGAGAMNGLGLLLDWRGKDRYRALTGQGHAGSTAYWQGRGAGNIGLLIDFGGQADEYDLADRTDDILVKTPGVGLFLDR
;
A
#
# COMPACT_ATOMS: atom_id res chain seq x y z
N PRO A 1 -0.17 32.19 -9.02
CA PRO A 1 -1.00 33.21 -8.32
C PRO A 1 -0.16 33.93 -7.24
N PRO A 2 -0.42 35.22 -6.89
CA PRO A 2 0.19 35.76 -5.68
C PRO A 2 -0.27 34.87 -4.52
N VAL A 3 0.67 34.36 -3.73
CA VAL A 3 0.36 33.56 -2.55
C VAL A 3 -0.71 34.33 -1.78
N LEU A 4 -1.90 33.73 -1.61
CA LEU A 4 -2.95 34.26 -0.76
C LEU A 4 -2.43 34.15 0.67
N LEU A 5 -1.49 35.02 1.01
CA LEU A 5 -1.08 35.28 2.37
C LEU A 5 -2.28 35.96 3.01
N ASP A 6 -2.73 35.42 4.13
CA ASP A 6 -3.67 36.11 4.98
C ASP A 6 -2.87 37.17 5.76
N PRO A 7 -2.97 38.47 5.38
CA PRO A 7 -2.16 39.52 6.00
C PRO A 7 -2.46 39.68 7.49
N ASP A 8 -3.65 39.25 7.92
CA ASP A 8 -4.08 39.28 9.31
C ASP A 8 -3.50 38.08 10.11
N ASN A 9 -3.00 37.05 9.42
CA ASN A 9 -2.55 35.78 10.01
C ASN A 9 -1.19 35.32 9.43
N PRO A 10 -0.07 35.93 9.86
CA PRO A 10 1.26 35.65 9.31
C PRO A 10 1.78 34.24 9.63
N LEU A 11 1.37 33.65 10.77
CA LEU A 11 1.77 32.28 11.14
C LEU A 11 1.07 31.23 10.28
N LEU A 12 -0.27 31.35 10.11
CA LEU A 12 -1.05 30.51 9.20
C LEU A 12 -0.48 30.58 7.77
N SER A 13 -0.17 31.80 7.34
CA SER A 13 0.42 32.04 6.03
C SER A 13 1.76 31.35 5.84
N ARG A 14 2.65 31.40 6.85
CA ARG A 14 4.00 30.83 6.76
C ARG A 14 4.03 29.30 6.83
N HIS A 15 3.27 28.72 7.76
CA HIS A 15 3.39 27.30 8.10
C HIS A 15 2.39 26.41 7.36
N LEU A 16 1.28 26.98 6.86
CA LEU A 16 0.22 26.22 6.21
C LEU A 16 0.01 26.66 4.76
N LEU A 17 -0.33 27.93 4.52
CA LEU A 17 -0.75 28.39 3.18
C LEU A 17 0.40 28.45 2.17
N ALA A 18 1.56 28.96 2.57
CA ALA A 18 2.73 29.05 1.70
C ALA A 18 3.21 27.67 1.18
N PRO A 19 3.46 26.65 2.03
CA PRO A 19 3.82 25.32 1.54
C PRO A 19 2.69 24.68 0.72
N PHE A 20 1.43 24.86 1.12
CA PHE A 20 0.28 24.37 0.37
C PHE A 20 0.23 24.91 -1.07
N TYR A 21 0.25 26.23 -1.26
CA TYR A 21 0.21 26.82 -2.60
C TYR A 21 1.49 26.54 -3.41
N ALA A 22 2.63 26.41 -2.76
CA ALA A 22 3.86 26.00 -3.45
C ALA A 22 3.74 24.56 -3.96
N SER A 23 3.17 23.65 -3.18
CA SER A 23 2.84 22.28 -3.59
C SER A 23 1.83 22.28 -4.74
N ASP A 24 0.77 23.08 -4.66
CA ASP A 24 -0.28 23.17 -5.69
C ASP A 24 0.26 23.60 -7.05
N ASN A 25 1.17 24.59 -7.08
CA ASN A 25 1.83 24.97 -8.33
C ASN A 25 2.66 23.82 -8.91
N ARG A 26 3.40 23.08 -8.08
CA ARG A 26 4.18 21.91 -8.54
C ARG A 26 3.28 20.80 -9.05
N ALA A 27 2.19 20.50 -8.35
CA ALA A 27 1.19 19.56 -8.81
C ALA A 27 0.54 20.00 -10.14
N GLY A 28 0.36 21.32 -10.35
CA GLY A 28 -0.06 21.87 -11.64
C GLY A 28 0.94 21.63 -12.76
N ASP A 29 2.22 21.93 -12.53
CA ASP A 29 3.31 21.74 -13.49
C ASP A 29 3.44 20.28 -13.94
N ALA A 30 3.14 19.32 -13.06
CA ALA A 30 3.19 17.89 -13.37
C ALA A 30 2.28 17.46 -14.54
N PHE A 31 1.20 18.22 -14.78
CA PHE A 31 0.23 17.96 -15.85
C PHE A 31 0.39 18.88 -17.06
N ALA A 32 1.38 19.79 -17.06
CA ALA A 32 1.66 20.68 -18.19
C ALA A 32 1.87 19.96 -19.54
N PRO A 33 2.39 18.71 -19.61
CA PRO A 33 2.48 17.96 -20.87
C PRO A 33 1.13 17.59 -21.49
N LEU A 34 0.04 17.60 -20.71
CA LEU A 34 -1.29 17.17 -21.14
C LEU A 34 -2.20 18.38 -21.40
N THR A 35 -2.98 18.33 -22.48
CA THR A 35 -4.05 19.31 -22.70
C THR A 35 -5.18 19.13 -21.67
N PRO A 36 -6.04 20.15 -21.45
CA PRO A 36 -7.22 19.99 -20.58
C PRO A 36 -8.16 18.86 -21.00
N ALA A 37 -8.27 18.59 -22.31
CA ALA A 37 -9.07 17.48 -22.82
C ALA A 37 -8.45 16.12 -22.50
N GLU A 38 -7.12 16.01 -22.57
CA GLU A 38 -6.39 14.81 -22.19
C GLU A 38 -6.43 14.56 -20.68
N CYS A 39 -6.34 15.60 -19.85
CA CYS A 39 -6.52 15.48 -18.40
C CYS A 39 -7.90 14.92 -18.06
N ARG A 40 -8.98 15.44 -18.67
CA ARG A 40 -10.34 14.89 -18.48
C ARG A 40 -10.46 13.45 -18.97
N ARG A 41 -9.81 13.12 -20.08
CA ARG A 41 -9.80 11.76 -20.64
C ARG A 41 -9.03 10.80 -19.74
N LEU A 42 -7.90 11.23 -19.17
CA LEU A 42 -7.15 10.47 -18.18
C LEU A 42 -8.04 10.19 -16.96
N GLY A 43 -8.62 11.23 -16.35
CA GLY A 43 -9.52 11.09 -15.19
C GLY A 43 -10.67 10.11 -15.43
N ALA A 44 -11.40 10.28 -16.53
CA ALA A 44 -12.50 9.39 -16.90
C ALA A 44 -12.06 7.94 -17.18
N GLY A 45 -10.77 7.72 -17.48
CA GLY A 45 -10.21 6.42 -17.82
C GLY A 45 -9.64 5.63 -16.64
N ILE A 46 -9.44 6.24 -15.47
CA ILE A 46 -8.80 5.60 -14.30
C ILE A 46 -9.69 4.49 -13.73
N LEU A 47 -10.90 4.81 -13.29
CA LEU A 47 -11.77 3.82 -12.65
C LEU A 47 -12.13 2.64 -13.58
N PRO A 48 -12.47 2.85 -14.87
CA PRO A 48 -12.69 1.74 -15.79
C PRO A 48 -11.45 0.84 -15.97
N LEU A 49 -10.24 1.41 -15.96
CA LEU A 49 -9.00 0.65 -16.04
C LEU A 49 -8.81 -0.24 -14.80
N LEU A 50 -8.99 0.31 -13.60
CA LEU A 50 -8.84 -0.43 -12.35
C LEU A 50 -9.92 -1.50 -12.18
N ASP A 51 -11.17 -1.21 -12.54
CA ASP A 51 -12.26 -2.20 -12.54
C ASP A 51 -11.98 -3.36 -13.50
N ARG A 52 -11.48 -3.08 -14.71
CA ARG A 52 -11.04 -4.12 -15.65
C ARG A 52 -9.92 -4.96 -15.04
N PHE A 53 -8.91 -4.31 -14.48
CA PHE A 53 -7.77 -4.99 -13.86
C PHE A 53 -8.21 -5.88 -12.70
N GLY A 54 -9.11 -5.43 -11.82
CA GLY A 54 -9.55 -6.21 -10.67
C GLY A 54 -10.44 -7.40 -10.99
N ARG A 55 -11.14 -7.39 -12.14
CA ARG A 55 -11.97 -8.52 -12.57
C ARG A 55 -11.14 -9.69 -13.05
N SER A 56 -10.22 -9.44 -13.99
CA SER A 56 -9.52 -10.53 -14.69
C SER A 56 -8.03 -10.35 -14.85
N PHE A 57 -7.43 -9.27 -14.34
CA PHE A 57 -6.00 -8.96 -14.46
C PHE A 57 -5.51 -8.64 -15.90
N TYR A 58 -6.22 -9.12 -16.93
CA TYR A 58 -5.91 -8.93 -18.34
C TYR A 58 -6.71 -7.78 -18.95
N LEU A 59 -6.03 -6.78 -19.50
CA LEU A 59 -6.68 -5.61 -20.10
C LEU A 59 -7.23 -5.87 -21.53
N ASP A 60 -6.84 -6.98 -22.15
CA ASP A 60 -7.27 -7.41 -23.49
C ASP A 60 -8.42 -8.42 -23.49
N GLU A 61 -8.88 -8.88 -22.32
CA GLU A 61 -10.06 -9.72 -22.17
C GLU A 61 -11.35 -8.89 -22.25
N GLY A 62 -11.67 -8.36 -23.43
CA GLY A 62 -12.85 -7.52 -23.62
C GLY A 62 -13.10 -7.11 -25.06
N LYS A 63 -13.92 -6.07 -25.24
CA LYS A 63 -14.13 -5.50 -26.58
C LYS A 63 -12.89 -4.70 -26.98
N ARG A 64 -12.49 -4.78 -28.25
CA ARG A 64 -11.34 -4.02 -28.78
C ARG A 64 -11.36 -2.51 -28.43
N ALA A 65 -12.55 -1.90 -28.39
CA ALA A 65 -12.71 -0.49 -28.04
C ALA A 65 -12.37 -0.19 -26.56
N GLU A 66 -12.71 -1.10 -25.65
CA GLU A 66 -12.41 -1.00 -24.22
C GLU A 66 -10.90 -1.12 -23.98
N THR A 67 -10.26 -2.15 -24.54
CA THR A 67 -8.80 -2.29 -24.48
C THR A 67 -8.09 -1.08 -25.06
N ALA A 68 -8.57 -0.53 -26.18
CA ALA A 68 -8.01 0.71 -26.75
C ALA A 68 -8.17 1.92 -25.81
N ALA A 69 -9.27 2.01 -25.06
CA ALA A 69 -9.46 3.05 -24.04
C ALA A 69 -8.46 2.88 -22.88
N HIS A 70 -8.28 1.68 -22.35
CA HIS A 70 -7.29 1.40 -21.30
C HIS A 70 -5.86 1.72 -21.74
N ILE A 71 -5.47 1.31 -22.95
CA ILE A 71 -4.17 1.67 -23.52
C ILE A 71 -4.01 3.19 -23.61
N THR A 72 -5.09 3.92 -23.94
CA THR A 72 -5.03 5.38 -23.97
C THR A 72 -4.82 5.96 -22.57
N THR A 73 -5.54 5.47 -21.55
CA THR A 73 -5.34 5.88 -20.15
C THR A 73 -3.88 5.67 -19.73
N LEU A 74 -3.30 4.49 -19.98
CA LEU A 74 -1.91 4.18 -19.64
C LEU A 74 -0.90 5.09 -20.35
N ARG A 75 -1.16 5.43 -21.62
CA ARG A 75 -0.31 6.36 -22.37
C ARG A 75 -0.36 7.76 -21.77
N LEU A 76 -1.55 8.27 -21.47
CA LEU A 76 -1.69 9.59 -20.85
C LEU A 76 -1.06 9.64 -19.46
N ALA A 77 -1.24 8.58 -18.65
CA ALA A 77 -0.63 8.46 -17.32
C ALA A 77 0.91 8.52 -17.38
N LYS A 78 1.51 7.95 -18.43
CA LYS A 78 2.96 7.96 -18.62
C LYS A 78 3.54 9.36 -18.87
N GLU A 79 2.74 10.28 -19.42
CA GLU A 79 3.15 11.65 -19.71
C GLU A 79 3.08 12.58 -18.48
N VAL A 80 2.46 12.15 -17.38
CA VAL A 80 2.45 12.92 -16.12
C VAL A 80 3.86 12.94 -15.53
N ASP A 81 4.35 14.13 -15.19
CA ASP A 81 5.68 14.31 -14.61
C ASP A 81 5.65 14.06 -13.09
N LEU A 82 6.03 12.83 -12.73
CA LEU A 82 6.09 12.40 -11.33
C LEU A 82 7.10 13.22 -10.50
N ALA A 83 8.16 13.75 -11.10
CA ALA A 83 9.17 14.51 -10.34
C ALA A 83 8.56 15.80 -9.76
N HIS A 84 7.67 16.45 -10.51
CA HIS A 84 6.93 17.60 -10.02
C HIS A 84 5.94 17.23 -8.91
N LEU A 85 5.27 16.08 -9.01
CA LEU A 85 4.40 15.58 -7.94
C LEU A 85 5.17 15.30 -6.65
N PHE A 86 6.29 14.58 -6.71
CA PHE A 86 7.15 14.34 -5.54
C PHE A 86 7.70 15.63 -4.95
N ALA A 87 8.13 16.59 -5.79
CA ALA A 87 8.58 17.89 -5.32
C ALA A 87 7.47 18.68 -4.60
N GLY A 88 6.23 18.59 -5.09
CA GLY A 88 5.06 19.15 -4.40
C GLY A 88 4.81 18.45 -3.06
N ALA A 89 4.86 17.12 -3.02
CA ALA A 89 4.61 16.34 -1.82
C ALA A 89 5.63 16.67 -0.72
N ILE A 90 6.92 16.82 -1.06
CA ILE A 90 7.97 17.25 -0.11
C ILE A 90 7.69 18.66 0.46
N LEU A 91 7.09 19.56 -0.33
CA LEU A 91 6.72 20.88 0.15
C LEU A 91 5.54 20.81 1.13
N LEU A 92 4.53 19.97 0.83
CA LEU A 92 3.36 19.77 1.66
C LEU A 92 3.68 19.03 2.95
N ALA A 93 4.57 18.03 2.89
CA ALA A 93 5.06 17.25 4.03
C ALA A 93 5.73 18.11 5.11
N ARG A 94 6.05 19.38 4.84
CA ARG A 94 6.45 20.32 5.91
C ARG A 94 5.36 20.52 6.97
N ALA A 95 4.10 20.20 6.66
CA ALA A 95 3.01 20.16 7.63
C ALA A 95 3.18 19.04 8.66
N THR A 96 4.00 18.01 8.40
CA THR A 96 4.30 16.93 9.36
C THR A 96 5.41 17.29 10.35
N ASP A 97 6.11 18.42 10.16
CA ASP A 97 7.18 18.83 11.08
C ASP A 97 6.60 19.11 12.49
N PRO A 98 7.13 18.48 13.56
CA PRO A 98 6.58 18.64 14.90
C PRO A 98 6.54 20.10 15.40
N LYS A 99 7.48 20.95 14.96
CA LYS A 99 7.47 22.37 15.32
C LYS A 99 6.41 23.12 14.53
N ALA A 100 6.19 22.77 13.27
CA ALA A 100 5.11 23.33 12.45
C ALA A 100 3.74 22.98 13.05
N LEU A 101 3.50 21.71 13.40
CA LEU A 101 2.28 21.26 14.07
C LEU A 101 2.06 22.05 15.38
N ALA A 102 3.05 22.07 16.28
CA ALA A 102 2.94 22.81 17.53
C ALA A 102 2.66 24.33 17.32
N GLN A 103 3.19 24.91 16.24
CA GLN A 103 2.96 26.32 15.90
C GLN A 103 1.56 26.57 15.33
N ILE A 104 1.06 25.67 14.47
CA ILE A 104 -0.29 25.71 13.91
C ILE A 104 -1.32 25.59 15.05
N ARG A 105 -1.21 24.57 15.91
CA ARG A 105 -2.12 24.37 17.06
C ARG A 105 -2.16 25.59 17.98
N ARG A 106 -0.99 26.12 18.35
CA ARG A 106 -0.89 27.28 19.24
C ARG A 106 -1.47 28.56 18.62
N PHE A 107 -1.38 28.69 17.31
CA PHE A 107 -2.00 29.80 16.59
C PHE A 107 -3.52 29.63 16.56
N ALA A 108 -4.01 28.45 16.17
CA ALA A 108 -5.43 28.13 16.05
C ALA A 108 -6.18 28.36 17.38
N ARG A 109 -5.63 27.90 18.52
CA ARG A 109 -6.18 28.14 19.87
C ARG A 109 -6.30 29.61 20.31
N ARG A 110 -5.75 30.56 19.54
CA ARG A 110 -5.86 32.01 19.82
C ARG A 110 -6.88 32.71 18.93
N LEU A 111 -7.49 31.98 18.00
CA LEU A 111 -8.53 32.51 17.14
C LEU A 111 -9.84 32.61 17.93
N GLU A 112 -10.62 33.62 17.58
CA GLU A 112 -11.98 33.76 18.07
C GLU A 112 -12.93 33.00 17.14
N PRO A 113 -14.07 32.48 17.63
CA PRO A 113 -15.04 31.77 16.81
C PRO A 113 -15.41 32.53 15.53
N SER A 114 -15.41 31.80 14.41
CA SER A 114 -15.75 32.31 13.10
C SER A 114 -17.19 32.81 13.06
N ARG A 115 -17.39 33.96 12.42
CA ARG A 115 -18.73 34.55 12.19
C ARG A 115 -19.23 34.33 10.76
N VAL A 116 -18.49 33.55 9.98
CA VAL A 116 -18.86 33.22 8.60
C VAL A 116 -20.06 32.28 8.63
N GLN A 117 -21.06 32.56 7.81
CA GLN A 117 -22.20 31.65 7.66
C GLN A 117 -21.77 30.41 6.88
N LEU A 118 -21.77 29.27 7.55
CA LEU A 118 -21.38 27.97 6.98
C LEU A 118 -22.57 27.28 6.29
N PRO A 119 -22.30 26.46 5.25
CA PRO A 119 -23.28 25.52 4.71
C PRO A 119 -23.80 24.55 5.80
N PRO A 120 -25.05 24.04 5.69
CA PRO A 120 -25.62 23.11 6.69
C PRO A 120 -24.88 21.78 6.84
N THR A 121 -24.09 21.43 5.84
CA THR A 121 -23.18 20.29 5.75
C THR A 121 -21.89 20.49 6.54
N LEU A 122 -21.67 21.67 7.12
CA LEU A 122 -20.66 21.93 8.14
C LEU A 122 -21.38 22.27 9.46
N SER A 123 -21.13 21.50 10.51
CA SER A 123 -21.74 21.73 11.83
C SER A 123 -20.71 21.52 12.94
N GLY A 124 -20.84 22.23 14.05
CA GLY A 124 -19.81 22.34 15.08
C GLY A 124 -19.37 23.80 15.24
N ASP A 125 -18.40 24.03 16.11
CA ASP A 125 -17.85 25.35 16.39
C ASP A 125 -16.54 25.54 15.62
N PHE A 126 -16.52 26.45 14.65
CA PHE A 126 -15.33 26.70 13.83
C PHE A 126 -14.62 27.97 14.27
N LEU A 127 -13.31 27.89 14.47
CA LEU A 127 -12.45 29.04 14.81
C LEU A 127 -12.04 29.87 13.59
N TYR A 128 -12.00 29.25 12.41
CA TYR A 128 -11.76 29.94 11.14
C TYR A 128 -12.49 29.26 10.00
N ALA A 129 -13.07 30.05 9.13
CA ALA A 129 -13.63 29.54 7.88
C ALA A 129 -13.47 30.56 6.77
N ARG A 130 -12.91 30.14 5.64
CA ARG A 130 -12.74 31.00 4.47
C ARG A 130 -12.89 30.21 3.18
N SER A 131 -13.79 30.68 2.31
CA SER A 131 -13.89 30.17 0.94
C SER A 131 -12.82 30.85 0.07
N THR A 132 -12.07 30.05 -0.70
CA THR A 132 -11.04 30.52 -1.61
C THR A 132 -11.18 29.84 -2.98
N PRO A 133 -10.48 30.32 -4.03
CA PRO A 133 -10.44 29.62 -5.32
C PRO A 133 -9.81 28.22 -5.27
N ALA A 134 -9.15 27.85 -4.16
CA ALA A 134 -8.63 26.50 -3.96
C ALA A 134 -9.65 25.55 -3.31
N GLY A 135 -10.67 26.10 -2.65
CA GLY A 135 -11.59 25.38 -1.76
C GLY A 135 -11.72 26.08 -0.40
N TRP A 136 -12.48 25.46 0.51
CA TRP A 136 -12.57 25.91 1.89
C TRP A 136 -11.25 25.75 2.63
N ILE A 137 -10.96 26.72 3.51
CA ILE A 137 -9.95 26.63 4.56
C ILE A 137 -10.71 26.69 5.88
N LEU A 138 -10.68 25.61 6.64
CA LEU A 138 -11.43 25.43 7.88
C LEU A 138 -10.46 25.19 9.04
N ILE A 139 -10.78 25.75 10.21
CA ILE A 139 -10.16 25.41 11.47
C ILE A 139 -11.28 25.12 12.47
N GLY A 140 -11.42 23.85 12.89
CA GLY A 140 -12.34 23.39 13.93
C GLY A 140 -11.86 23.78 15.33
N ASP A 141 -12.73 23.65 16.31
CA ASP A 141 -12.41 23.84 17.72
C ASP A 141 -11.98 22.53 18.40
N GLU A 142 -12.25 22.36 19.70
CA GLU A 142 -11.92 21.12 20.44
C GLU A 142 -13.18 20.28 20.73
N GLY A 143 -14.29 20.57 20.04
CA GLY A 143 -15.56 19.88 20.20
C GLY A 143 -15.97 19.14 18.93
N ALA A 144 -16.90 18.20 19.06
CA ALA A 144 -17.36 17.39 17.92
C ALA A 144 -17.89 18.25 16.76
N ASN A 145 -17.24 18.12 15.62
CA ASN A 145 -17.44 18.80 14.36
C ASN A 145 -17.88 17.78 13.28
N TYR A 146 -18.59 18.27 12.28
CA TYR A 146 -19.01 17.50 11.11
C TYR A 146 -18.53 18.20 9.85
N TYR A 147 -17.70 17.50 9.08
CA TYR A 147 -17.05 17.99 7.87
C TYR A 147 -17.67 17.35 6.61
N GLY A 148 -18.84 17.83 6.19
CA GLY A 148 -19.56 17.34 5.00
C GLY A 148 -19.31 18.12 3.70
N GLU A 149 -18.46 19.13 3.71
CA GLU A 149 -18.08 19.90 2.51
C GLU A 149 -16.61 19.65 2.15
N ASP A 150 -16.31 19.62 0.85
CA ASP A 150 -14.94 19.52 0.38
C ASP A 150 -14.13 20.77 0.74
N ALA A 151 -12.93 20.54 1.26
CA ALA A 151 -12.01 21.59 1.67
C ALA A 151 -10.63 21.38 1.05
N ALA A 152 -9.96 22.51 0.81
CA ALA A 152 -8.54 22.51 0.45
C ALA A 152 -7.68 22.22 1.68
N ILE A 153 -8.07 22.78 2.82
CA ILE A 153 -7.35 22.64 4.09
C ILE A 153 -8.37 22.52 5.23
N ILE A 154 -8.22 21.50 6.07
CA ILE A 154 -8.87 21.39 7.38
C ILE A 154 -7.77 21.29 8.44
N VAL A 155 -7.95 22.01 9.54
CA VAL A 155 -7.18 21.83 10.77
C VAL A 155 -8.18 21.68 11.91
N ASP A 156 -8.35 20.48 12.44
CA ASP A 156 -9.15 20.28 13.66
C ASP A 156 -8.25 20.39 14.91
N LEU A 157 -8.75 20.81 16.08
CA LEU A 157 -7.94 20.88 17.31
C LEU A 157 -8.26 19.76 18.30
N GLY A 158 -9.36 19.07 18.07
CA GLY A 158 -9.74 17.76 18.59
C GLY A 158 -11.24 17.62 18.81
N GLY A 159 -11.63 16.48 19.40
CA GLY A 159 -13.02 16.11 19.63
C GLY A 159 -13.47 15.03 18.66
N ASP A 160 -14.48 14.26 19.03
CA ASP A 160 -14.90 13.09 18.25
C ASP A 160 -15.70 13.52 17.00
N ASP A 161 -15.02 13.58 15.87
CA ASP A 161 -15.47 14.21 14.64
C ASP A 161 -15.97 13.22 13.60
N VAL A 162 -16.78 13.75 12.68
CA VAL A 162 -17.23 12.99 11.52
C VAL A 162 -16.85 13.72 10.24
N TYR A 163 -15.95 13.11 9.50
CA TYR A 163 -15.56 13.56 8.18
C TYR A 163 -16.31 12.78 7.10
N ALA A 164 -17.06 13.50 6.26
CA ALA A 164 -17.95 12.93 5.25
C ALA A 164 -17.80 13.64 3.88
N ASN A 165 -16.58 14.07 3.57
CA ASN A 165 -16.19 14.76 2.34
C ASN A 165 -15.13 13.93 1.57
N ASN A 166 -14.35 14.55 0.69
CA ASN A 166 -13.24 13.89 0.01
C ASN A 166 -11.96 13.73 0.86
N LEU A 167 -11.97 13.98 2.18
CA LEU A 167 -10.93 13.59 3.17
C LEU A 167 -9.47 13.77 2.72
N ALA A 168 -9.02 14.99 2.44
CA ALA A 168 -7.69 15.26 1.89
C ALA A 168 -7.43 14.68 0.48
N THR A 169 -8.46 14.38 -0.32
CA THR A 169 -8.33 13.88 -1.70
C THR A 169 -8.74 14.95 -2.72
N PRO A 170 -7.79 15.56 -3.44
CA PRO A 170 -8.12 16.49 -4.51
C PRO A 170 -8.70 15.73 -5.73
N LEU A 171 -9.72 16.30 -6.39
CA LEU A 171 -10.36 15.72 -7.58
C LEU A 171 -10.17 16.54 -8.88
N PRO A 172 -8.93 16.91 -9.26
CA PRO A 172 -8.67 17.87 -10.35
C PRO A 172 -8.89 17.30 -11.75
N LEU A 173 -9.12 16.00 -11.89
CA LEU A 173 -9.29 15.32 -13.18
C LEU A 173 -10.76 15.15 -13.61
N THR A 174 -11.72 15.66 -12.84
CA THR A 174 -13.15 15.56 -13.15
C THR A 174 -13.62 16.69 -14.08
N ALA A 175 -14.61 16.40 -14.94
CA ALA A 175 -15.07 17.32 -15.99
C ALA A 175 -15.79 18.57 -15.47
N GLU A 176 -16.14 18.56 -14.18
CA GLU A 176 -16.78 19.65 -13.44
C GLU A 176 -15.83 20.19 -12.36
N ALA A 177 -14.52 20.24 -12.63
CA ALA A 177 -13.60 20.96 -11.76
C ALA A 177 -14.05 22.43 -11.67
N LEU A 178 -14.91 22.71 -10.68
CA LEU A 178 -14.95 23.97 -9.96
C LEU A 178 -13.49 24.36 -9.69
N PRO A 179 -13.15 25.66 -9.74
CA PRO A 179 -11.80 26.10 -9.39
C PRO A 179 -11.43 25.46 -8.04
N GLY A 180 -10.45 24.56 -8.05
CA GLY A 180 -10.11 23.70 -6.93
C GLY A 180 -8.68 23.22 -7.09
N SER A 181 -7.96 23.20 -5.97
CA SER A 181 -6.53 22.86 -5.93
C SER A 181 -6.27 21.41 -6.34
N ARG A 182 -5.06 21.14 -6.85
CA ARG A 182 -4.52 19.78 -7.02
C ARG A 182 -3.94 19.21 -5.73
N VAL A 183 -4.13 19.92 -4.61
CA VAL A 183 -3.63 19.57 -3.30
C VAL A 183 -4.76 19.68 -2.29
N SER A 184 -4.83 18.75 -1.34
CA SER A 184 -5.71 18.86 -0.17
C SER A 184 -4.97 18.38 1.08
N LEU A 185 -5.27 18.99 2.22
CA LEU A 185 -4.61 18.77 3.50
C LEU A 185 -5.66 18.68 4.62
N ILE A 186 -5.56 17.64 5.45
CA ILE A 186 -6.24 17.56 6.74
C ILE A 186 -5.16 17.40 7.81
N VAL A 187 -5.30 18.14 8.92
CA VAL A 187 -4.53 17.96 10.14
C VAL A 187 -5.51 17.87 11.29
N ASP A 188 -5.67 16.70 11.87
CA ASP A 188 -6.39 16.49 13.11
C ASP A 188 -5.38 16.42 14.28
N TYR A 189 -5.76 16.94 15.44
CA TYR A 189 -4.95 16.88 16.66
C TYR A 189 -5.51 15.92 17.71
N GLY A 190 -6.72 15.39 17.48
CA GLY A 190 -7.16 14.12 18.00
C GLY A 190 -8.57 14.09 18.56
N GLY A 191 -9.12 12.90 18.62
CA GLY A 191 -10.51 12.59 18.95
C GLY A 191 -10.76 11.16 18.50
N ASP A 192 -11.82 10.50 18.96
CA ASP A 192 -12.15 9.19 18.38
C ASP A 192 -13.01 9.41 17.12
N ASP A 193 -12.35 9.53 15.96
CA ASP A 193 -12.92 10.12 14.75
C ASP A 193 -13.47 9.08 13.76
N THR A 194 -14.38 9.54 12.90
CA THR A 194 -14.88 8.73 11.78
C THR A 194 -14.64 9.40 10.43
N TYR A 195 -13.77 8.79 9.64
CA TYR A 195 -13.41 9.20 8.28
C TYR A 195 -14.18 8.38 7.23
N ASN A 196 -15.30 8.91 6.73
CA ASN A 196 -16.13 8.24 5.73
C ASN A 196 -15.88 8.79 4.31
N GLY A 197 -14.93 8.19 3.57
CA GLY A 197 -14.60 8.65 2.23
C GLY A 197 -13.24 8.18 1.69
N SER A 198 -12.71 8.94 0.73
CA SER A 198 -11.38 8.73 0.17
C SER A 198 -10.34 9.46 1.02
N ALA A 199 -9.78 8.80 2.03
CA ALA A 199 -8.85 9.39 2.99
C ALA A 199 -7.42 9.50 2.43
N GLY A 200 -6.87 10.71 2.38
CA GLY A 200 -5.47 10.97 2.03
C GLY A 200 -5.07 10.51 0.62
N ALA A 201 -5.98 10.43 -0.35
CA ALA A 201 -5.67 9.87 -1.66
C ALA A 201 -5.12 10.90 -2.66
N GLY A 202 -4.20 10.46 -3.51
CA GLY A 202 -3.60 11.25 -4.58
C GLY A 202 -4.14 10.88 -5.96
N ILE A 203 -5.29 11.44 -6.36
CA ILE A 203 -5.91 11.15 -7.67
C ILE A 203 -5.66 12.31 -8.64
N GLY A 204 -4.56 12.25 -9.39
CA GLY A 204 -4.18 13.37 -10.28
C GLY A 204 -3.66 14.61 -9.54
N GLY A 205 -3.23 14.44 -8.29
CA GLY A 205 -2.87 15.49 -7.35
C GLY A 205 -2.17 14.92 -6.12
N ILE A 206 -2.12 15.70 -5.04
CA ILE A 206 -1.45 15.36 -3.78
C ILE A 206 -2.43 15.46 -2.62
N GLY A 207 -2.67 14.34 -1.94
CA GLY A 207 -3.47 14.30 -0.72
C GLY A 207 -2.58 14.02 0.50
N LEU A 208 -2.81 14.73 1.60
CA LEU A 208 -2.14 14.50 2.88
C LEU A 208 -3.17 14.60 4.02
N LEU A 209 -3.46 13.47 4.64
CA LEU A 209 -4.18 13.39 5.90
C LEU A 209 -3.16 13.13 7.01
N ILE A 210 -3.20 13.94 8.06
CA ILE A 210 -2.43 13.76 9.29
C ILE A 210 -3.45 13.65 10.41
N ASP A 211 -3.60 12.46 10.99
CA ASP A 211 -4.18 12.31 12.31
C ASP A 211 -3.04 12.20 13.34
N LEU A 212 -3.27 12.70 14.55
CA LEU A 212 -2.23 12.70 15.58
C LEU A 212 -2.55 11.84 16.80
N LYS A 213 -3.81 11.52 17.05
CA LYS A 213 -4.30 10.83 18.26
C LYS A 213 -5.76 10.41 18.11
N GLY A 214 -6.07 9.22 18.62
CA GLY A 214 -7.45 8.82 18.93
C GLY A 214 -7.70 7.41 18.43
N ASN A 215 -8.82 6.80 18.78
CA ASN A 215 -9.17 5.49 18.20
C ASN A 215 -10.13 5.70 17.05
N ASP A 216 -9.59 5.64 15.83
CA ASP A 216 -10.21 6.14 14.64
C ASP A 216 -10.78 5.04 13.75
N LEU A 217 -11.78 5.45 12.99
CA LEU A 217 -12.44 4.61 12.00
C LEU A 217 -12.30 5.20 10.61
N TYR A 218 -11.41 4.61 9.82
CA TYR A 218 -11.22 4.94 8.42
C TYR A 218 -12.06 4.03 7.52
N ARG A 219 -13.08 4.59 6.86
CA ARG A 219 -13.96 3.87 5.93
C ARG A 219 -13.85 4.39 4.50
N GLY A 220 -13.20 3.59 3.66
CA GLY A 220 -13.05 3.83 2.22
C GLY A 220 -13.75 2.80 1.34
N ASN A 221 -13.72 3.03 0.03
CA ASN A 221 -14.18 2.05 -0.97
C ASN A 221 -13.10 1.79 -2.02
N LEU A 222 -12.78 2.80 -2.84
CA LEU A 222 -11.77 2.72 -3.89
C LEU A 222 -10.84 3.92 -3.78
N LEU A 223 -9.54 3.73 -4.06
CA LEU A 223 -8.54 4.80 -4.04
C LEU A 223 -8.67 5.67 -2.78
N SER A 224 -8.45 5.05 -1.62
CA SER A 224 -8.58 5.67 -0.29
C SER A 224 -7.45 5.17 0.61
N GLN A 225 -7.31 5.76 1.80
CA GLN A 225 -6.34 5.39 2.83
C GLN A 225 -4.92 5.45 2.27
N GLY A 226 -4.52 6.65 1.81
CA GLY A 226 -3.20 6.90 1.27
C GLY A 226 -3.00 6.42 -0.18
N ALA A 227 -4.02 5.96 -0.90
CA ALA A 227 -3.85 5.43 -2.25
C ALA A 227 -3.62 6.51 -3.33
N ALA A 228 -3.05 6.13 -4.48
CA ALA A 228 -2.75 7.08 -5.56
C ALA A 228 -2.91 6.51 -6.99
N PHE A 229 -3.32 7.40 -7.90
CA PHE A 229 -3.20 7.20 -9.35
C PHE A 229 -2.78 8.52 -10.01
N CYS A 230 -1.61 8.54 -10.67
CA CYS A 230 -1.03 9.79 -11.21
C CYS A 230 -0.94 10.89 -10.14
N GLY A 231 -0.55 10.53 -8.92
CA GLY A 231 -0.59 11.42 -7.76
C GLY A 231 0.24 10.90 -6.59
N ILE A 232 0.19 11.63 -5.49
CA ILE A 232 0.80 11.24 -4.21
C ILE A 232 -0.29 11.23 -3.15
N GLY A 233 -0.58 10.07 -2.57
CA GLY A 233 -1.49 9.91 -1.45
C GLY A 233 -0.72 9.60 -0.18
N VAL A 234 -1.07 10.26 0.92
CA VAL A 234 -0.50 10.02 2.24
C VAL A 234 -1.63 10.08 3.28
N LEU A 235 -1.78 8.99 4.01
CA LEU A 235 -2.44 8.94 5.31
C LEU A 235 -1.35 8.67 6.33
N TRP A 236 -1.17 9.60 7.27
CA TRP A 236 -0.28 9.43 8.40
C TRP A 236 -1.14 9.50 9.66
N ASP A 237 -1.34 8.34 10.28
CA ASP A 237 -1.83 8.21 11.63
C ASP A 237 -0.62 8.15 12.56
N ARG A 238 -0.77 8.72 13.75
CA ARG A 238 0.31 8.82 14.73
C ARG A 238 -0.01 8.08 16.02
N GLY A 239 -1.26 7.72 16.27
CA GLY A 239 -1.53 6.90 17.42
C GLY A 239 -2.99 6.67 17.72
N GLY A 240 -3.33 5.42 18.00
CA GLY A 240 -4.71 4.98 18.16
C GLY A 240 -4.80 3.47 18.12
N ASP A 241 -5.85 2.88 18.68
CA ASP A 241 -6.25 1.54 18.26
C ASP A 241 -7.28 1.70 17.11
N ASP A 242 -6.81 1.63 15.88
CA ASP A 242 -7.52 2.09 14.69
C ASP A 242 -8.11 0.96 13.83
N ILE A 243 -9.12 1.33 13.05
CA ILE A 243 -9.78 0.42 12.13
C ILE A 243 -9.81 1.00 10.72
N TYR A 244 -9.02 0.39 9.84
CA TYR A 244 -8.95 0.69 8.41
C TYR A 244 -9.80 -0.28 7.59
N LEU A 245 -11.00 0.16 7.18
CA LEU A 245 -11.92 -0.64 6.35
C LEU A 245 -12.04 -0.07 4.94
N ALA A 246 -11.68 -0.87 3.94
CA ALA A 246 -11.86 -0.48 2.55
C ALA A 246 -12.08 -1.68 1.62
N ARG A 247 -12.26 -1.43 0.31
CA ARG A 247 -12.50 -2.49 -0.68
C ARG A 247 -11.30 -2.76 -1.57
N GLU A 248 -11.01 -1.91 -2.55
CA GLU A 248 -9.98 -2.21 -3.55
C GLU A 248 -9.13 -0.99 -3.92
N ASN A 249 -7.84 -1.18 -4.18
CA ASN A 249 -6.88 -0.11 -4.50
C ASN A 249 -6.77 0.91 -3.35
N VAL A 250 -6.44 0.44 -2.16
CA VAL A 250 -6.51 1.18 -0.89
C VAL A 250 -5.29 0.89 0.01
N GLN A 251 -5.20 1.51 1.19
CA GLN A 251 -4.19 1.19 2.22
C GLN A 251 -2.77 1.22 1.64
N GLY A 252 -2.37 2.40 1.16
CA GLY A 252 -1.05 2.61 0.57
C GLY A 252 -0.86 1.99 -0.81
N THR A 253 -1.89 1.96 -1.65
CA THR A 253 -1.79 1.46 -3.04
C THR A 253 -1.38 2.55 -4.03
N ALA A 254 -0.52 2.26 -5.02
CA ALA A 254 -0.17 3.25 -6.04
C ALA A 254 -0.07 2.73 -7.48
N PHE A 255 -0.48 3.56 -8.43
CA PHE A 255 -0.15 3.46 -9.85
C PHE A 255 0.35 4.82 -10.35
N PHE A 256 1.47 4.86 -11.07
CA PHE A 256 2.05 6.11 -11.60
C PHE A 256 2.18 7.20 -10.50
N GLY A 257 2.89 6.92 -9.41
CA GLY A 257 2.91 7.81 -8.25
C GLY A 257 3.36 7.11 -6.98
N ALA A 258 2.97 7.63 -5.83
CA ALA A 258 3.21 7.02 -4.53
C ALA A 258 1.94 7.06 -3.67
N GLY A 259 1.67 5.98 -2.97
CA GLY A 259 0.57 5.87 -2.02
C GLY A 259 1.09 5.30 -0.72
N LEU A 260 0.95 6.06 0.36
CA LEU A 260 1.55 5.78 1.66
C LEU A 260 0.46 5.76 2.73
N LEU A 261 0.34 4.64 3.44
CA LEU A 261 -0.30 4.57 4.75
C LEU A 261 0.82 4.39 5.77
N ILE A 262 0.88 5.28 6.75
CA ILE A 262 1.88 5.26 7.82
C ILE A 262 1.11 5.31 9.13
N ASP A 263 1.30 4.30 9.96
CA ASP A 263 0.84 4.24 11.35
C ASP A 263 2.07 4.24 12.29
N GLU A 264 1.98 4.90 13.45
CA GLU A 264 3.12 5.00 14.40
C GLU A 264 2.90 4.26 15.72
N GLU A 265 1.67 4.15 16.23
CA GLU A 265 1.39 3.64 17.57
C GLU A 265 -0.02 3.02 17.61
N GLY A 266 -0.17 1.73 17.89
CA GLY A 266 -1.53 1.21 17.94
C GLY A 266 -1.66 -0.28 18.16
N SER A 267 -2.81 -0.82 17.80
CA SER A 267 -3.06 -2.26 17.66
C SER A 267 -4.27 -2.36 16.75
N ASP A 268 -3.97 -2.41 15.47
CA ASP A 268 -4.81 -1.92 14.41
C ASP A 268 -5.39 -3.05 13.58
N LEU A 269 -6.48 -2.71 12.90
CA LEU A 269 -7.19 -3.63 12.02
C LEU A 269 -7.24 -3.09 10.60
N TYR A 270 -6.46 -3.71 9.72
CA TYR A 270 -6.44 -3.43 8.29
C TYR A 270 -7.26 -4.45 7.51
N VAL A 271 -8.39 -4.01 6.94
CA VAL A 271 -9.26 -4.88 6.13
C VAL A 271 -9.48 -4.33 4.73
N ALA A 272 -9.16 -5.14 3.72
CA ALA A 272 -9.47 -4.86 2.32
C ALA A 272 -9.88 -6.11 1.53
N SER A 273 -10.44 -5.92 0.33
CA SER A 273 -10.80 -7.01 -0.57
C SER A 273 -9.60 -7.49 -1.40
N GLN A 274 -8.91 -6.57 -2.09
CA GLN A 274 -7.71 -6.84 -2.89
C GLN A 274 -7.01 -5.55 -3.37
N TYR A 275 -5.76 -5.63 -3.84
CA TYR A 275 -4.95 -4.48 -4.26
C TYR A 275 -4.85 -3.47 -3.11
N ALA A 276 -4.25 -3.90 -2.01
CA ALA A 276 -4.23 -3.16 -0.77
C ALA A 276 -2.95 -3.41 0.03
N GLN A 277 -2.79 -2.72 1.16
CA GLN A 277 -1.74 -2.97 2.14
C GLN A 277 -0.36 -2.94 1.47
N GLY A 278 -0.02 -1.78 0.90
CA GLY A 278 1.25 -1.60 0.20
C GLY A 278 1.30 -2.18 -1.22
N PHE A 279 0.23 -2.09 -2.01
CA PHE A 279 0.25 -2.57 -3.39
C PHE A 279 0.92 -1.58 -4.36
N GLY A 280 1.93 -2.06 -5.09
CA GLY A 280 2.70 -1.32 -6.09
C GLY A 280 2.35 -1.67 -7.53
N GLY A 281 1.47 -0.89 -8.14
CA GLY A 281 1.13 -0.97 -9.56
C GLY A 281 2.19 -0.39 -10.50
N SER A 282 1.94 -0.39 -11.82
CA SER A 282 2.89 0.15 -12.80
C SER A 282 3.37 1.57 -12.47
N ARG A 283 4.70 1.76 -12.41
CA ARG A 283 5.36 3.02 -12.00
C ARG A 283 4.85 3.58 -10.65
N GLY A 284 4.30 2.71 -9.81
CA GLY A 284 3.80 3.04 -8.47
C GLY A 284 4.78 2.61 -7.38
N LEU A 285 4.83 3.39 -6.31
CA LEU A 285 5.32 2.98 -4.99
C LEU A 285 4.12 2.86 -4.05
N GLY A 286 3.72 1.65 -3.70
CA GLY A 286 2.76 1.42 -2.62
C GLY A 286 3.51 1.08 -1.34
N LEU A 287 3.14 1.72 -0.23
CA LEU A 287 3.71 1.47 1.09
C LEU A 287 2.60 1.45 2.15
N LEU A 288 2.56 0.39 2.92
CA LEU A 288 2.03 0.40 4.28
C LEU A 288 3.23 0.28 5.23
N LEU A 289 3.37 1.24 6.13
CA LEU A 289 4.36 1.23 7.19
C LEU A 289 3.62 1.27 8.52
N ASP A 290 3.74 0.21 9.30
CA ASP A 290 3.35 0.17 10.70
C ASP A 290 4.61 0.14 11.56
N HIS A 291 4.55 0.67 12.77
CA HIS A 291 5.71 0.85 13.63
C HIS A 291 5.58 0.16 14.99
N HIS A 292 4.36 0.00 15.51
CA HIS A 292 4.12 -0.55 16.84
C HIS A 292 2.68 -1.03 16.97
N GLY A 293 2.50 -2.28 17.38
CA GLY A 293 1.18 -2.76 17.75
C GLY A 293 1.07 -4.26 17.62
N ASN A 294 -0.03 -4.84 18.09
CA ASN A 294 -0.35 -6.23 17.71
C ASN A 294 -1.43 -6.17 16.66
N ASP A 295 -0.99 -6.18 15.40
CA ASP A 295 -1.74 -5.74 14.25
C ASP A 295 -2.37 -6.89 13.48
N ARG A 296 -3.43 -6.57 12.74
CA ARG A 296 -4.22 -7.56 12.00
C ARG A 296 -4.42 -7.13 10.57
N TYR A 297 -3.78 -7.85 9.66
CA TYR A 297 -3.82 -7.60 8.23
C TYR A 297 -4.70 -8.61 7.52
N LEU A 298 -5.90 -8.20 7.08
CA LEU A 298 -6.89 -9.10 6.47
C LEU A 298 -7.24 -8.72 5.02
N THR A 299 -6.81 -9.58 4.09
CA THR A 299 -7.19 -9.53 2.65
C THR A 299 -7.57 -10.92 2.12
N ASP A 300 -8.35 -11.65 2.93
CA ASP A 300 -8.87 -12.96 2.63
C ASP A 300 -10.41 -12.95 2.71
N ARG A 301 -11.08 -13.97 2.18
CA ARG A 301 -12.52 -14.25 2.34
C ARG A 301 -13.53 -13.41 1.54
N GLN A 302 -13.09 -12.40 0.79
CA GLN A 302 -14.03 -11.54 0.05
C GLN A 302 -14.23 -11.95 -1.43
N ILE A 303 -13.15 -12.22 -2.16
CA ILE A 303 -13.21 -12.50 -3.60
C ILE A 303 -12.63 -13.88 -3.90
N PRO A 304 -13.39 -14.84 -4.45
CA PRO A 304 -12.89 -16.19 -4.70
C PRO A 304 -11.67 -16.25 -5.64
N SER A 305 -10.79 -17.21 -5.38
CA SER A 305 -9.59 -17.49 -6.18
C SER A 305 -9.89 -17.65 -7.67
N ILE A 306 -9.02 -17.11 -8.52
CA ILE A 306 -9.05 -17.35 -9.97
C ILE A 306 -8.79 -18.82 -10.34
N TYR A 307 -8.20 -19.60 -9.43
CA TYR A 307 -7.92 -21.02 -9.61
C TYR A 307 -9.11 -21.90 -9.24
N GLY A 308 -10.22 -21.33 -8.75
CA GLY A 308 -11.44 -22.06 -8.43
C GLY A 308 -11.31 -23.03 -7.26
N THR A 309 -10.30 -22.85 -6.40
CA THR A 309 -10.10 -23.69 -5.21
C THR A 309 -11.06 -23.24 -4.11
N GLU A 310 -11.88 -24.16 -3.60
CA GLU A 310 -12.85 -23.87 -2.55
C GLU A 310 -12.16 -23.40 -1.26
N GLY A 311 -12.69 -22.36 -0.62
CA GLY A 311 -12.13 -21.78 0.61
C GLY A 311 -10.84 -20.97 0.40
N VAL A 312 -10.44 -20.70 -0.85
CA VAL A 312 -9.31 -19.85 -1.22
C VAL A 312 -9.80 -18.61 -1.96
N TYR A 313 -9.23 -17.47 -1.62
CA TYR A 313 -9.65 -16.15 -2.08
C TYR A 313 -8.47 -15.42 -2.74
N ARG A 314 -8.71 -14.28 -3.37
CA ARG A 314 -7.68 -13.38 -3.89
C ARG A 314 -7.25 -12.45 -2.76
N GLY A 315 -5.94 -12.19 -2.67
CA GLY A 315 -5.35 -11.18 -1.79
C GLY A 315 -4.87 -9.98 -2.60
N TRP A 316 -3.86 -10.13 -3.45
CA TRP A 316 -3.20 -8.99 -4.13
C TRP A 316 -2.80 -7.88 -3.16
N ALA A 317 -2.24 -8.23 -2.01
CA ALA A 317 -2.00 -7.29 -0.92
C ALA A 317 -0.85 -7.73 -0.02
N GLN A 318 -0.51 -6.90 0.96
CA GLN A 318 0.59 -7.10 1.91
C GLN A 318 1.92 -7.08 1.16
N GLY A 319 2.26 -5.91 0.61
CA GLY A 319 3.55 -5.69 -0.05
C GLY A 319 3.67 -6.34 -1.42
N VAL A 320 2.67 -6.17 -2.30
CA VAL A 320 2.67 -6.80 -3.65
C VAL A 320 3.07 -5.81 -4.74
N GLY A 321 4.06 -6.17 -5.56
CA GLY A 321 4.41 -5.42 -6.76
C GLY A 321 3.86 -6.07 -8.01
N CYS A 322 3.07 -5.34 -8.81
CA CYS A 322 2.48 -5.90 -10.02
C CYS A 322 2.28 -4.95 -11.21
N GLY A 323 2.59 -5.44 -12.43
CA GLY A 323 2.38 -4.72 -13.68
C GLY A 323 1.10 -5.08 -14.43
N PHE A 324 0.69 -4.22 -15.36
CA PHE A 324 -0.35 -4.53 -16.35
C PHE A 324 0.21 -5.49 -17.41
N ARG A 325 -0.09 -6.79 -17.27
CA ARG A 325 0.47 -7.83 -18.13
C ARG A 325 0.26 -7.58 -19.62
N GLY A 326 1.36 -7.52 -20.37
CA GLY A 326 1.39 -7.21 -21.80
C GLY A 326 1.43 -5.72 -22.15
N PHE A 327 1.33 -4.82 -21.16
CA PHE A 327 1.21 -3.38 -21.38
C PHE A 327 2.25 -2.54 -20.60
N SER A 328 2.56 -2.90 -19.35
CA SER A 328 3.50 -2.15 -18.51
C SER A 328 4.09 -3.01 -17.39
N SER A 329 5.34 -2.74 -17.01
CA SER A 329 6.00 -3.40 -15.88
C SER A 329 5.35 -3.02 -14.55
N GLY A 330 5.56 -3.82 -13.51
CA GLY A 330 5.10 -3.52 -12.16
C GLY A 330 5.87 -2.39 -11.48
N GLY A 331 5.38 -2.03 -10.30
CA GLY A 331 6.04 -1.09 -9.40
C GLY A 331 6.63 -1.78 -8.17
N LEU A 332 6.78 -0.98 -7.12
CA LEU A 332 7.28 -1.41 -5.81
C LEU A 332 6.09 -1.44 -4.85
N GLY A 333 5.77 -2.61 -4.30
CA GLY A 333 4.79 -2.76 -3.24
C GLY A 333 5.46 -3.21 -1.96
N LEU A 334 5.27 -2.48 -0.87
CA LEU A 334 5.95 -2.68 0.41
C LEU A 334 4.92 -2.70 1.54
N LEU A 335 4.98 -3.75 2.36
CA LEU A 335 4.44 -3.72 3.73
C LEU A 335 5.66 -3.83 4.66
N ILE A 336 5.77 -2.91 5.61
CA ILE A 336 6.83 -2.91 6.61
C ILE A 336 6.14 -2.78 7.95
N ASP A 337 6.33 -3.78 8.80
CA ASP A 337 6.00 -3.74 10.22
C ASP A 337 7.30 -3.71 11.01
N ALA A 338 7.31 -3.03 12.16
CA ALA A 338 8.50 -2.85 12.96
C ALA A 338 8.45 -3.50 14.34
N ALA A 339 7.26 -3.84 14.87
CA ALA A 339 7.15 -4.47 16.18
C ALA A 339 5.72 -4.91 16.55
N GLY A 340 5.63 -6.12 17.08
CA GLY A 340 4.56 -6.66 17.93
C GLY A 340 4.11 -8.03 17.44
N ASP A 341 3.11 -8.65 18.08
CA ASP A 341 2.70 -10.01 17.69
C ASP A 341 1.54 -9.95 16.67
N ASP A 342 1.86 -10.17 15.39
CA ASP A 342 1.02 -9.79 14.25
C ASP A 342 0.34 -10.97 13.54
N ASP A 343 -0.83 -10.67 12.98
CA ASP A 343 -1.64 -11.61 12.20
C ASP A 343 -1.78 -11.19 10.74
N TYR A 344 -1.00 -11.84 9.89
CA TYR A 344 -1.05 -11.65 8.43
C TYR A 344 -1.94 -12.70 7.77
N GLN A 345 -3.19 -12.35 7.45
CA GLN A 345 -4.11 -13.25 6.73
C GLN A 345 -4.49 -12.74 5.33
N ALA A 346 -3.98 -13.42 4.30
CA ALA A 346 -4.24 -13.05 2.90
C ALA A 346 -4.51 -14.24 1.96
N GLY A 347 -5.24 -13.95 0.88
CA GLY A 347 -5.51 -14.89 -0.20
C GLY A 347 -4.33 -15.12 -1.15
N ASP A 348 -4.65 -15.49 -2.39
CA ASP A 348 -3.68 -15.66 -3.47
C ASP A 348 -2.98 -14.34 -3.83
N PHE A 349 -1.70 -14.43 -4.23
CA PHE A 349 -0.86 -13.28 -4.62
C PHE A 349 -0.70 -12.27 -3.49
N SER A 350 0.00 -12.64 -2.41
CA SER A 350 0.07 -11.81 -1.20
C SER A 350 1.43 -11.92 -0.49
N GLN A 351 1.62 -11.16 0.59
CA GLN A 351 2.75 -11.31 1.52
C GLN A 351 4.10 -11.23 0.81
N GLY A 352 4.45 -10.04 0.34
CA GLY A 352 5.72 -9.78 -0.32
C GLY A 352 5.81 -10.34 -1.74
N THR A 353 4.69 -10.61 -2.41
CA THR A 353 4.70 -11.28 -3.72
C THR A 353 5.03 -10.34 -4.88
N GLY A 354 5.93 -10.78 -5.76
CA GLY A 354 6.20 -10.14 -7.04
C GLY A 354 5.42 -10.75 -8.20
N TYR A 355 4.78 -9.94 -9.03
CA TYR A 355 4.12 -10.42 -10.26
C TYR A 355 4.36 -9.50 -11.47
N PHE A 356 4.71 -10.07 -12.62
CA PHE A 356 4.88 -9.35 -13.90
C PHE A 356 5.75 -8.09 -13.82
N PHE A 357 7.07 -8.29 -13.69
CA PHE A 357 8.08 -7.22 -13.56
C PHE A 357 7.89 -6.28 -12.36
N GLY A 358 7.06 -6.64 -11.38
CA GLY A 358 6.95 -5.92 -10.11
C GLY A 358 7.93 -6.43 -9.06
N LEU A 359 8.15 -5.63 -8.03
CA LEU A 359 8.83 -6.03 -6.80
C LEU A 359 7.85 -5.90 -5.64
N GLY A 360 7.56 -7.02 -4.98
CA GLY A 360 6.84 -7.06 -3.71
C GLY A 360 7.80 -7.34 -2.56
N ALA A 361 7.59 -6.68 -1.42
CA ALA A 361 8.28 -6.99 -0.17
C ALA A 361 7.33 -6.87 1.03
N LEU A 362 7.38 -7.86 1.91
CA LEU A 362 6.88 -7.78 3.28
C LEU A 362 8.11 -7.87 4.19
N VAL A 363 8.24 -6.93 5.13
CA VAL A 363 9.30 -6.95 6.14
C VAL A 363 8.65 -6.81 7.50
N ASP A 364 8.91 -7.78 8.37
CA ASP A 364 8.62 -7.71 9.79
C ASP A 364 9.94 -7.67 10.56
N ALA A 365 10.02 -6.86 11.62
CA ALA A 365 11.24 -6.67 12.38
C ALA A 365 11.24 -7.32 13.77
N ALA A 366 10.07 -7.64 14.34
CA ALA A 366 9.97 -8.29 15.64
C ALA A 366 8.53 -8.68 15.98
N GLY A 367 8.32 -9.91 16.44
CA GLY A 367 7.01 -10.39 16.86
C GLY A 367 7.00 -11.89 17.07
N ASP A 368 6.03 -12.48 17.77
CA ASP A 368 5.70 -13.89 17.52
C ASP A 368 4.52 -13.93 16.52
N ASP A 369 4.83 -14.05 15.22
CA ASP A 369 3.91 -13.71 14.12
C ASP A 369 3.24 -14.92 13.46
N GLU A 370 2.06 -14.69 12.89
CA GLU A 370 1.35 -15.70 12.10
C GLU A 370 1.06 -15.27 10.66
N TYR A 371 1.78 -15.89 9.72
CA TYR A 371 1.60 -15.69 8.28
C TYR A 371 0.68 -16.75 7.66
N ARG A 372 -0.53 -16.35 7.27
CA ARG A 372 -1.52 -17.20 6.59
C ARG A 372 -1.77 -16.76 5.15
N GLY A 373 -1.11 -17.44 4.22
CA GLY A 373 -1.24 -17.24 2.78
C GLY A 373 -1.92 -18.40 2.04
N SER A 374 -2.14 -18.21 0.73
CA SER A 374 -2.64 -19.26 -0.18
C SER A 374 -1.65 -19.57 -1.29
N ARG A 375 -1.98 -19.33 -2.57
CA ARG A 375 -1.07 -19.56 -3.71
C ARG A 375 -0.36 -18.25 -4.06
N TYR A 376 0.94 -18.31 -4.36
CA TYR A 376 1.77 -17.11 -4.55
C TYR A 376 1.74 -16.22 -3.31
N ALA A 377 2.29 -16.72 -2.21
CA ALA A 377 2.38 -16.00 -0.94
C ALA A 377 3.77 -16.14 -0.30
N GLN A 378 4.08 -15.27 0.65
CA GLN A 378 5.27 -15.35 1.52
C GLN A 378 6.57 -15.26 0.70
N GLY A 379 6.82 -14.09 0.11
CA GLY A 379 8.03 -13.82 -0.66
C GLY A 379 8.11 -14.56 -2.00
N SER A 380 6.97 -15.02 -2.53
CA SER A 380 6.92 -15.74 -3.80
C SER A 380 6.95 -14.81 -5.01
N ALA A 381 7.29 -15.33 -6.20
CA ALA A 381 7.22 -14.51 -7.41
C ALA A 381 6.87 -15.26 -8.70
N ALA A 382 6.26 -14.51 -9.63
CA ALA A 382 5.94 -14.99 -10.97
C ALA A 382 6.21 -13.96 -12.08
N HIS A 383 6.59 -14.44 -13.26
CA HIS A 383 6.71 -13.64 -14.49
C HIS A 383 7.73 -12.50 -14.41
N GLN A 384 9.02 -12.86 -14.27
CA GLN A 384 10.14 -11.90 -14.23
C GLN A 384 10.03 -10.83 -13.13
N ALA A 385 9.33 -11.18 -12.04
CA ALA A 385 9.16 -10.34 -10.87
C ALA A 385 10.09 -10.76 -9.73
N ILE A 386 10.09 -9.97 -8.67
CA ILE A 386 10.84 -10.23 -7.44
C ILE A 386 9.86 -10.19 -6.27
N GLY A 387 9.84 -11.24 -5.46
CA GLY A 387 9.09 -11.32 -4.22
C GLY A 387 10.04 -11.56 -3.06
N VAL A 388 9.77 -10.88 -1.95
CA VAL A 388 10.61 -10.88 -0.75
C VAL A 388 9.71 -10.91 0.48
N LEU A 389 9.96 -11.83 1.39
CA LEU A 389 9.52 -11.74 2.77
C LEU A 389 10.78 -11.80 3.64
N VAL A 390 10.92 -10.84 4.55
CA VAL A 390 11.96 -10.85 5.58
C VAL A 390 11.27 -10.79 6.94
N ASP A 391 11.63 -11.69 7.82
CA ASP A 391 11.35 -11.63 9.24
C ASP A 391 12.68 -11.52 10.00
N GLU A 392 12.77 -10.58 10.95
CA GLU A 392 14.01 -10.37 11.69
C GLU A 392 14.05 -11.10 13.04
N ARG A 393 12.91 -11.30 13.73
CA ARG A 393 12.88 -11.88 15.08
C ARG A 393 11.50 -12.40 15.43
N GLY A 394 11.44 -13.62 15.95
CA GLY A 394 10.19 -14.14 16.47
C GLY A 394 10.18 -15.60 16.85
N ASN A 395 9.00 -16.20 16.91
CA ASN A 395 8.81 -17.65 16.80
C ASN A 395 7.57 -17.84 15.92
N ASP A 396 7.80 -17.94 14.63
CA ASP A 396 6.84 -17.54 13.63
C ASP A 396 6.19 -18.73 12.94
N LEU A 397 4.96 -18.50 12.49
CA LEU A 397 4.11 -19.51 11.90
C LEU A 397 3.80 -19.19 10.44
N TYR A 398 4.57 -19.78 9.53
CA TYR A 398 4.35 -19.65 8.09
C TYR A 398 3.43 -20.75 7.56
N ARG A 399 2.21 -20.40 7.15
CA ARG A 399 1.23 -21.35 6.60
C ARG A 399 0.72 -20.95 5.22
N ALA A 400 0.94 -21.81 4.24
CA ALA A 400 0.37 -21.66 2.89
C ALA A 400 -0.62 -22.79 2.56
N LYS A 401 -1.85 -22.42 2.18
CA LYS A 401 -2.90 -23.40 1.80
C LYS A 401 -2.66 -24.07 0.45
N SER A 402 -1.78 -23.54 -0.39
CA SER A 402 -1.60 -23.92 -1.80
C SER A 402 -0.13 -23.86 -2.23
N ALA A 403 0.12 -24.27 -3.46
CA ALA A 403 1.47 -24.28 -4.05
C ALA A 403 2.02 -22.87 -4.30
N ALA A 404 3.32 -22.77 -4.64
CA ALA A 404 4.00 -21.51 -4.96
C ALA A 404 4.02 -20.55 -3.77
N SER A 405 4.71 -20.90 -2.69
CA SER A 405 4.81 -20.05 -1.49
C SER A 405 6.19 -20.12 -0.85
N GLN A 406 6.45 -19.31 0.19
CA GLN A 406 7.65 -19.41 1.04
C GLN A 406 8.93 -19.31 0.21
N GLY A 407 9.13 -18.15 -0.42
CA GLY A 407 10.31 -17.88 -1.25
C GLY A 407 10.33 -18.64 -2.59
N ALA A 408 9.21 -19.23 -3.02
CA ALA A 408 9.15 -19.97 -4.27
C ALA A 408 9.08 -19.06 -5.51
N ALA A 409 9.69 -19.50 -6.61
CA ALA A 409 9.74 -18.73 -7.85
C ALA A 409 9.24 -19.50 -9.07
N TRP A 410 8.43 -18.81 -9.89
CA TRP A 410 7.90 -19.31 -11.16
C TRP A 410 8.21 -18.35 -12.31
N ASP A 411 8.61 -18.90 -13.46
CA ASP A 411 8.69 -18.16 -14.73
C ASP A 411 9.73 -17.02 -14.76
N ALA A 412 11.01 -17.40 -14.63
CA ALA A 412 12.16 -16.48 -14.61
C ALA A 412 12.05 -15.36 -13.57
N ALA A 413 11.39 -15.64 -12.45
CA ALA A 413 11.24 -14.75 -11.30
C ALA A 413 12.23 -15.09 -10.18
N ILE A 414 12.29 -14.23 -9.17
CA ILE A 414 13.08 -14.43 -7.95
C ILE A 414 12.13 -14.38 -6.75
N GLY A 415 12.12 -15.44 -5.94
CA GLY A 415 11.40 -15.49 -4.68
C GLY A 415 12.39 -15.66 -3.53
N LEU A 416 12.15 -14.94 -2.43
CA LEU A 416 12.96 -14.98 -1.21
C LEU A 416 12.04 -14.96 0.01
N LEU A 417 12.22 -15.93 0.89
CA LEU A 417 11.84 -15.83 2.29
C LEU A 417 13.14 -15.89 3.11
N GLU A 418 13.35 -14.91 3.97
CA GLU A 418 14.48 -14.85 4.89
C GLU A 418 13.94 -14.68 6.31
N ASP A 419 14.31 -15.59 7.20
CA ASP A 419 14.01 -15.55 8.62
C ASP A 419 15.33 -15.52 9.40
N GLN A 420 15.47 -14.57 10.34
CA GLN A 420 16.75 -14.27 10.99
C GLN A 420 16.93 -14.86 12.40
N GLU A 421 15.86 -14.98 13.19
CA GLU A 421 15.92 -15.45 14.58
C GLU A 421 14.56 -16.02 15.02
N GLY A 422 14.51 -17.27 15.48
CA GLY A 422 13.29 -17.80 16.10
C GLY A 422 13.27 -19.31 16.20
N ASP A 423 12.31 -19.92 16.88
CA ASP A 423 12.02 -21.36 16.72
C ASP A 423 10.76 -21.49 15.84
N ASP A 424 10.93 -21.63 14.52
CA ASP A 424 9.90 -21.32 13.53
C ASP A 424 9.22 -22.56 12.93
N THR A 425 8.05 -22.36 12.35
CA THR A 425 7.32 -23.44 11.66
C THR A 425 6.86 -23.06 10.27
N TYR A 426 7.40 -23.76 9.28
CA TYR A 426 7.06 -23.63 7.87
C TYR A 426 6.15 -24.75 7.40
N SER A 427 4.93 -24.42 7.00
CA SER A 427 3.95 -25.35 6.43
C SER A 427 3.56 -24.92 5.01
N GLY A 428 4.24 -25.51 4.03
CA GLY A 428 4.00 -25.33 2.60
C GLY A 428 3.38 -26.55 1.92
N ARG A 429 3.10 -26.41 0.62
CA ARG A 429 2.65 -27.53 -0.24
C ARG A 429 3.65 -27.81 -1.34
N GLU A 430 3.21 -27.92 -2.59
CA GLU A 430 4.07 -28.06 -3.75
C GLU A 430 4.73 -26.73 -4.12
N LEU A 431 5.94 -26.74 -4.70
CA LEU A 431 6.66 -25.51 -5.08
C LEU A 431 6.70 -24.51 -3.90
N SER A 432 7.26 -24.95 -2.78
CA SER A 432 7.37 -24.14 -1.56
C SER A 432 8.78 -24.21 -0.97
N GLN A 433 9.07 -23.37 0.01
CA GLN A 433 10.30 -23.41 0.83
C GLN A 433 11.55 -23.32 -0.06
N GLY A 434 11.64 -22.20 -0.77
CA GLY A 434 12.74 -21.89 -1.68
C GLY A 434 12.76 -22.70 -2.97
N ALA A 435 11.66 -23.35 -3.35
CA ALA A 435 11.59 -24.10 -4.60
C ALA A 435 11.52 -23.19 -5.85
N GLY A 436 12.18 -23.61 -6.94
CA GLY A 436 12.21 -22.88 -8.21
C GLY A 436 11.63 -23.69 -9.37
N ALA A 437 10.82 -23.06 -10.23
CA ALA A 437 10.26 -23.66 -11.44
C ALA A 437 10.24 -22.68 -12.62
N MET A 438 10.24 -23.22 -13.85
CA MET A 438 10.16 -22.46 -15.10
C MET A 438 11.21 -21.34 -15.21
N ASN A 439 12.47 -21.68 -14.92
CA ASN A 439 13.63 -20.80 -14.82
C ASN A 439 13.67 -19.86 -13.62
N GLY A 440 12.88 -20.13 -12.58
CA GLY A 440 12.86 -19.33 -11.35
C GLY A 440 14.06 -19.60 -10.43
N LEU A 441 14.40 -18.59 -9.62
CA LEU A 441 15.30 -18.65 -8.48
C LEU A 441 14.46 -18.55 -7.20
N GLY A 442 14.27 -19.68 -6.51
CA GLY A 442 13.62 -19.71 -5.20
C GLY A 442 14.64 -19.82 -4.07
N LEU A 443 14.39 -19.11 -2.97
CA LEU A 443 15.26 -19.02 -1.80
C LEU A 443 14.42 -19.06 -0.52
N LEU A 444 14.74 -19.98 0.38
CA LEU A 444 14.40 -19.89 1.80
C LEU A 444 15.72 -19.90 2.58
N LEU A 445 15.94 -18.86 3.37
CA LEU A 445 17.10 -18.71 4.23
C LEU A 445 16.61 -18.60 5.67
N ASP A 446 17.02 -19.53 6.51
CA ASP A 446 16.75 -19.50 7.95
C ASP A 446 18.10 -19.40 8.68
N TRP A 447 18.27 -18.39 9.53
CA TRP A 447 19.58 -18.08 10.11
C TRP A 447 19.83 -18.71 11.47
N ARG A 448 18.80 -18.89 12.30
CA ARG A 448 18.92 -19.34 13.69
C ARG A 448 17.58 -19.87 14.18
N GLY A 449 17.60 -21.04 14.80
CA GLY A 449 16.41 -21.56 15.41
C GLY A 449 16.43 -23.03 15.75
N LYS A 450 15.24 -23.58 15.92
CA LYS A 450 14.97 -25.02 15.96
C LYS A 450 13.67 -25.26 15.23
N ASP A 451 13.81 -25.53 13.94
CA ASP A 451 12.76 -25.17 13.01
C ASP A 451 12.06 -26.41 12.47
N ARG A 452 10.81 -26.18 12.03
CA ARG A 452 9.92 -27.26 11.60
C ARG A 452 9.49 -27.02 10.16
N TYR A 453 10.00 -27.84 9.25
CA TYR A 453 9.72 -27.75 7.83
C TYR A 453 8.78 -28.86 7.37
N ARG A 454 7.60 -28.47 6.88
CA ARG A 454 6.59 -29.37 6.33
C ARG A 454 6.20 -28.99 4.91
N ALA A 455 6.42 -29.88 3.96
CA ALA A 455 6.04 -29.67 2.56
C ALA A 455 5.71 -30.98 1.83
N LEU A 456 4.75 -30.92 0.89
CA LEU A 456 4.48 -32.07 0.01
C LEU A 456 5.58 -32.26 -1.04
N THR A 457 5.94 -31.17 -1.72
CA THR A 457 7.11 -31.09 -2.61
C THR A 457 7.71 -29.69 -2.50
N GLY A 458 8.85 -29.54 -1.84
CA GLY A 458 9.45 -28.24 -1.51
C GLY A 458 10.91 -28.39 -1.08
N GLN A 459 11.35 -27.59 -0.12
CA GLN A 459 12.66 -27.67 0.55
C GLN A 459 13.83 -27.63 -0.45
N GLY A 460 13.93 -26.50 -1.16
CA GLY A 460 14.97 -26.26 -2.17
C GLY A 460 14.79 -27.05 -3.47
N HIS A 461 13.57 -27.52 -3.77
CA HIS A 461 13.33 -28.32 -4.97
C HIS A 461 13.43 -27.50 -6.26
N ALA A 462 14.10 -28.06 -7.27
CA ALA A 462 14.09 -27.55 -8.64
C ALA A 462 13.08 -28.31 -9.51
N GLY A 463 11.99 -27.64 -9.86
CA GLY A 463 10.85 -28.21 -10.58
C GLY A 463 11.04 -28.30 -12.10
N SER A 464 9.92 -28.33 -12.83
CA SER A 464 9.90 -28.42 -14.29
C SER A 464 10.48 -27.17 -14.96
N THR A 465 11.01 -27.35 -16.18
CA THR A 465 11.44 -26.29 -17.11
C THR A 465 10.62 -26.30 -18.41
N ALA A 466 9.48 -27.00 -18.45
CA ALA A 466 8.75 -27.20 -19.71
C ALA A 466 8.15 -25.90 -20.29
N TYR A 467 7.87 -24.90 -19.46
CA TYR A 467 7.29 -23.63 -19.88
C TYR A 467 8.24 -22.87 -20.80
N TRP A 468 7.72 -22.30 -21.89
CA TRP A 468 8.52 -21.64 -22.95
C TRP A 468 9.70 -22.46 -23.48
N GLN A 469 9.55 -23.79 -23.57
CA GLN A 469 10.62 -24.70 -24.01
C GLN A 469 11.90 -24.57 -23.16
N GLY A 470 11.77 -24.14 -21.90
CA GLY A 470 12.83 -24.07 -20.90
C GLY A 470 13.87 -22.97 -21.08
N ARG A 471 13.76 -22.15 -22.13
CA ARG A 471 14.67 -21.00 -22.40
C ARG A 471 16.16 -21.34 -22.42
N GLY A 472 16.52 -22.61 -22.54
CA GLY A 472 17.91 -23.07 -22.39
C GLY A 472 18.52 -22.81 -21.00
N ALA A 473 17.70 -22.60 -19.97
CA ALA A 473 18.14 -22.32 -18.60
C ALA A 473 17.57 -23.34 -17.60
N GLY A 474 18.26 -23.53 -16.47
CA GLY A 474 17.78 -24.35 -15.36
C GLY A 474 16.88 -23.57 -14.39
N ASN A 475 16.39 -24.26 -13.36
CA ASN A 475 15.88 -23.62 -12.15
C ASN A 475 17.01 -23.48 -11.13
N ILE A 476 16.80 -22.68 -10.10
CA ILE A 476 17.59 -22.75 -8.87
C ILE A 476 16.58 -22.75 -7.73
N GLY A 477 16.63 -23.77 -6.88
CA GLY A 477 15.85 -23.80 -5.64
C GLY A 477 16.79 -24.02 -4.48
N LEU A 478 16.78 -23.14 -3.48
CA LEU A 478 17.63 -23.23 -2.31
C LEU A 478 16.78 -23.19 -1.04
N LEU A 479 16.99 -24.16 -0.15
CA LEU A 479 16.69 -24.01 1.28
C LEU A 479 18.03 -24.11 2.01
N ILE A 480 18.35 -23.09 2.79
CA ILE A 480 19.53 -23.07 3.65
C ILE A 480 19.09 -22.72 5.05
N ASP A 481 19.26 -23.67 5.95
CA ASP A 481 19.20 -23.46 7.39
C ASP A 481 20.66 -23.31 7.88
N PHE A 482 20.96 -22.20 8.56
CA PHE A 482 22.30 -21.86 9.03
C PHE A 482 22.56 -22.22 10.49
N GLY A 483 21.54 -22.59 11.25
CA GLY A 483 21.74 -22.84 12.64
C GLY A 483 20.49 -23.33 13.34
N GLY A 484 20.55 -24.57 13.77
CA GLY A 484 19.66 -25.15 14.73
C GLY A 484 20.29 -26.46 15.14
N GLN A 485 20.02 -26.92 16.36
CA GLN A 485 20.36 -28.30 16.69
C GLN A 485 19.06 -28.98 17.04
N ALA A 486 18.68 -29.97 16.22
CA ALA A 486 17.42 -30.71 16.23
C ALA A 486 16.26 -30.08 15.44
N ASP A 487 16.52 -29.74 14.18
CA ASP A 487 15.48 -29.32 13.24
C ASP A 487 14.64 -30.51 12.77
N GLU A 488 13.39 -30.26 12.38
CA GLU A 488 12.45 -31.29 11.95
C GLU A 488 12.02 -31.10 10.50
N TYR A 489 12.36 -32.08 9.66
CA TYR A 489 11.96 -32.15 8.25
C TYR A 489 11.01 -33.33 8.01
N ASP A 490 9.97 -33.13 7.22
CA ASP A 490 9.03 -34.20 6.84
C ASP A 490 9.42 -35.00 5.59
N LEU A 491 10.40 -34.53 4.81
CA LEU A 491 10.96 -35.26 3.69
C LEU A 491 12.05 -36.23 4.15
N ALA A 492 11.94 -37.50 3.75
CA ALA A 492 12.74 -38.60 4.29
C ALA A 492 14.27 -38.51 4.03
N ASP A 493 14.70 -37.65 3.10
CA ASP A 493 16.11 -37.41 2.76
C ASP A 493 16.62 -36.06 3.28
N ARG A 494 16.00 -35.51 4.33
CA ARG A 494 16.33 -34.23 4.96
C ARG A 494 16.54 -34.42 6.45
N THR A 495 17.67 -33.94 6.95
CA THR A 495 18.13 -34.03 8.34
C THR A 495 19.16 -32.94 8.60
N ASP A 496 19.47 -32.70 9.87
CA ASP A 496 20.56 -31.82 10.29
C ASP A 496 21.91 -32.17 9.62
N ASP A 497 22.78 -31.17 9.46
CA ASP A 497 24.18 -31.32 9.03
C ASP A 497 24.37 -31.97 7.64
N ILE A 498 23.40 -31.87 6.74
CA ILE A 498 23.45 -32.51 5.40
C ILE A 498 23.41 -31.51 4.24
N LEU A 499 24.04 -31.88 3.13
CA LEU A 499 23.92 -31.21 1.84
C LEU A 499 23.25 -32.17 0.84
N VAL A 500 22.06 -31.81 0.34
CA VAL A 500 21.37 -32.56 -0.71
C VAL A 500 21.33 -31.75 -2.00
N LYS A 501 21.58 -32.43 -3.13
CA LYS A 501 21.50 -31.85 -4.46
C LYS A 501 20.55 -32.66 -5.32
N THR A 502 19.51 -32.01 -5.85
CA THR A 502 18.59 -32.62 -6.81
C THR A 502 18.91 -32.19 -8.23
N PRO A 503 18.52 -32.97 -9.27
CA PRO A 503 18.64 -32.55 -10.66
C PRO A 503 18.00 -31.16 -10.87
N GLY A 504 18.67 -30.30 -11.64
CA GLY A 504 18.17 -28.94 -11.92
C GLY A 504 18.60 -27.84 -10.93
N VAL A 505 19.74 -28.00 -10.23
CA VAL A 505 20.27 -27.04 -9.21
C VAL A 505 19.28 -26.79 -8.07
N GLY A 506 18.64 -27.85 -7.58
CA GLY A 506 18.01 -27.84 -6.27
C GLY A 506 19.06 -28.14 -5.20
N LEU A 507 19.16 -27.31 -4.17
CA LEU A 507 20.09 -27.47 -3.06
C LEU A 507 19.35 -27.29 -1.74
N PHE A 508 19.57 -28.24 -0.87
CA PHE A 508 19.19 -28.18 0.53
C PHE A 508 20.46 -28.26 1.37
N LEU A 509 20.60 -27.37 2.34
CA LEU A 509 21.70 -27.36 3.29
C LEU A 509 21.16 -27.03 4.69
N ASP A 510 21.67 -27.76 5.66
CA ASP A 510 21.48 -27.54 7.10
C ASP A 510 22.87 -27.63 7.77
N ARG A 511 23.15 -26.83 8.81
CA ARG A 511 24.50 -26.60 9.37
C ARG A 511 24.64 -26.44 10.88
#